data_AF-A0A1H7ZXE0-F1
#
_entry.id   AF-A0A1H7ZXE0-F1
#
_cell.length_a   1.000
_cell.length_b   1.000
_cell.length_c   1.000
_cell.angle_alpha   90.00
_cell.angle_beta   90.00
_cell.angle_gamma   90.00
#
_symmetry.space_group_name_H-M   'P 1'
#
loop_
_entity.id
_entity.type
_entity.pdbx_description
1 polymer ?
#
loop_
_entity_poly.entity_id
_entity_poly.type
_entity_poly.pdbx_seq_one_letter_code
_entity_poly.pdbx_strand_id
1 'polypeptide(L)'
;MTMPRLADYRFRDYCADAAAHLLRGREANFPAHVKAGRLTAEAAEEGLALSRAVAAQWRWIIDPAAPACPEWDDRTGYFGRYNHLMVAELATIAAKARAQADRDPTSDERRIMADLCDALAWHQRPYRGRSGEAAIVVMVSAERTVKARMVGHRRLAA
;
A
#
# COMPACT_ATOMS: atom_id res chain seq x y z
N MET A 1 17.54 0.62 7.73
CA MET A 1 16.20 0.12 8.15
C MET A 1 16.18 -1.37 7.89
N THR A 2 15.89 -2.17 8.91
CA THR A 2 15.78 -3.64 8.80
C THR A 2 14.41 -4.00 8.23
N MET A 3 14.33 -5.07 7.44
CA MET A 3 13.06 -5.52 6.86
C MET A 3 12.11 -6.01 7.97
N PRO A 4 10.87 -5.48 8.05
CA PRO A 4 9.86 -6.00 8.97
C PRO A 4 9.53 -7.46 8.68
N ARG A 5 9.20 -8.25 9.70
CA ARG A 5 8.87 -9.68 9.57
C ARG A 5 7.74 -9.92 8.55
N LEU A 6 6.71 -9.08 8.57
CA LEU A 6 5.54 -9.20 7.68
C LEU A 6 5.74 -8.57 6.31
N ALA A 7 6.94 -8.04 6.01
CA ALA A 7 7.31 -7.59 4.66
C ALA A 7 7.87 -8.71 3.76
N ASP A 8 7.91 -9.95 4.26
CA ASP A 8 8.19 -11.11 3.42
C ASP A 8 7.05 -11.30 2.41
N TYR A 9 7.41 -11.61 1.15
CA TYR A 9 6.47 -11.73 0.03
C TYR A 9 5.34 -12.74 0.25
N ARG A 10 5.52 -13.72 1.14
CA ARG A 10 4.49 -14.69 1.53
C ARG A 10 3.31 -14.05 2.28
N PHE A 11 3.48 -12.86 2.84
CA PHE A 11 2.45 -12.14 3.58
C PHE A 11 1.76 -11.02 2.78
N ARG A 12 1.96 -10.98 1.45
CA ARG A 12 1.38 -9.93 0.60
C ARG A 12 -0.15 -9.85 0.65
N ASP A 13 -0.82 -10.98 0.85
CA ASP A 13 -2.29 -11.02 0.96
C ASP A 13 -2.75 -10.31 2.24
N TYR A 14 -2.05 -10.56 3.36
CA TYR A 14 -2.30 -9.82 4.62
C TYR A 14 -2.00 -8.32 4.49
N CYS A 15 -0.99 -7.94 3.71
CA CYS A 15 -0.72 -6.54 3.42
C CYS A 15 -1.85 -5.91 2.60
N ALA A 16 -2.39 -6.61 1.61
CA ALA A 16 -3.52 -6.14 0.83
C ALA A 16 -4.79 -5.98 1.68
N ASP A 17 -5.07 -6.95 2.55
CA ASP A 17 -6.17 -6.87 3.50
C ASP A 17 -6.01 -5.70 4.47
N ALA A 18 -4.80 -5.45 4.97
CA ALA A 18 -4.49 -4.30 5.81
C ALA A 18 -4.70 -2.97 5.06
N ALA A 19 -4.23 -2.86 3.83
CA ALA A 19 -4.45 -1.67 3.00
C ALA A 19 -5.95 -1.40 2.78
N ALA A 20 -6.73 -2.44 2.49
CA ALA A 20 -8.18 -2.34 2.36
C ALA A 20 -8.87 -1.98 3.68
N HIS A 21 -8.40 -2.54 4.80
CA HIS A 21 -8.90 -2.22 6.13
C HIS A 21 -8.66 -0.75 6.49
N LEU A 22 -7.45 -0.23 6.23
CA LEU A 22 -7.11 1.17 6.47
C LEU A 22 -8.00 2.12 5.67
N LEU A 23 -8.27 1.81 4.39
CA LEU A 23 -9.19 2.58 3.55
C LEU A 23 -10.60 2.61 4.16
N ARG A 24 -11.17 1.44 4.47
CA ARG A 24 -12.52 1.34 5.08
C ARG A 24 -12.60 2.13 6.39
N GLY A 25 -11.56 2.04 7.22
CA GLY A 25 -11.48 2.79 8.48
C GLY A 25 -11.54 4.30 8.26
N ARG A 26 -10.89 4.82 7.21
CA ARG A 26 -10.95 6.26 6.88
C ARG A 26 -12.28 6.66 6.30
N GLU A 27 -12.83 5.87 5.38
CA GLU A 27 -14.15 6.12 4.78
C GLU A 27 -15.24 6.20 5.85
N ALA A 28 -15.17 5.36 6.88
CA ALA A 28 -16.10 5.40 8.01
C ALA A 28 -15.89 6.61 8.94
N ASN A 29 -14.64 6.99 9.24
CA ASN A 29 -14.34 7.92 10.33
C ASN A 29 -14.10 9.37 9.89
N PHE A 30 -13.57 9.60 8.69
CA PHE A 30 -13.22 10.95 8.21
C PHE A 30 -14.41 11.90 8.17
N PRO A 31 -15.61 11.51 7.69
CA PRO A 31 -16.77 12.40 7.72
C PRO A 31 -17.09 12.90 9.14
N ALA A 32 -17.00 12.02 10.14
CA ALA A 32 -17.23 12.38 11.54
C ALA A 32 -16.13 13.30 12.09
N HIS A 33 -14.87 13.11 11.68
CA HIS A 33 -13.77 14.00 12.07
C HIS A 33 -13.90 15.39 11.45
N VAL A 34 -14.34 15.48 10.19
CA VAL A 34 -14.60 16.76 9.51
C VAL A 34 -15.75 17.50 10.18
N LYS A 35 -16.88 16.82 10.44
CA LYS A 35 -18.03 17.39 11.16
C LYS A 35 -17.65 17.90 12.55
N ALA A 36 -16.71 17.23 13.22
CA ALA A 36 -16.21 17.62 14.54
C ALA A 36 -15.10 18.68 14.50
N GLY A 37 -14.72 19.21 13.34
CA GLY A 37 -13.64 20.20 13.20
C GLY A 37 -12.23 19.67 13.53
N ARG A 38 -12.07 18.34 13.63
CA ARG A 38 -10.78 17.69 13.94
C ARG A 38 -9.92 17.42 12.70
N LEU A 39 -10.50 17.58 11.51
CA LEU A 39 -9.87 17.38 10.21
C LEU A 39 -10.54 18.34 9.22
N THR A 40 -9.77 18.97 8.33
CA THR A 40 -10.36 19.78 7.26
C THR A 40 -10.92 18.88 6.16
N ALA A 41 -11.92 19.36 5.41
CA ALA A 41 -12.48 18.60 4.29
C ALA A 41 -11.39 18.24 3.25
N GLU A 42 -10.52 19.20 2.92
CA GLU A 42 -9.41 19.00 1.99
C GLU A 42 -8.42 17.93 2.47
N ALA A 43 -8.03 17.94 3.75
CA ALA A 43 -7.12 16.93 4.30
C ALA A 43 -7.78 15.54 4.35
N ALA A 44 -9.09 15.47 4.60
CA ALA A 44 -9.85 14.22 4.53
C ALA A 44 -9.88 13.66 3.11
N GLU A 45 -10.16 14.50 2.11
CA GLU A 45 -10.19 14.10 0.70
C GLU A 45 -8.83 13.61 0.22
N GLU A 46 -7.73 14.33 0.52
CA GLU A 46 -6.40 13.89 0.11
C GLU A 46 -5.97 12.60 0.83
N GLY A 47 -6.25 12.49 2.14
CA GLY A 47 -5.99 11.26 2.89
C GLY A 47 -6.79 10.06 2.36
N LEU A 48 -8.02 10.27 1.90
CA LEU A 48 -8.82 9.23 1.24
C LEU A 48 -8.24 8.86 -0.12
N ALA A 49 -7.82 9.84 -0.92
CA ALA A 49 -7.23 9.59 -2.22
C ALA A 49 -5.94 8.78 -2.13
N LEU A 50 -5.05 9.11 -1.18
CA LEU A 50 -3.84 8.35 -0.90
C LEU A 50 -4.15 6.92 -0.44
N SER A 51 -5.12 6.73 0.47
CA SER A 51 -5.52 5.39 0.89
C SER A 51 -6.14 4.55 -0.22
N ARG A 52 -6.91 5.18 -1.12
CA ARG A 52 -7.44 4.51 -2.32
C ARG A 52 -6.33 4.07 -3.26
N ALA A 53 -5.34 4.92 -3.50
CA ALA A 53 -4.17 4.58 -4.31
C ALA A 53 -3.40 3.38 -3.71
N VAL A 54 -3.17 3.37 -2.39
CA VAL A 54 -2.51 2.26 -1.69
C VAL A 54 -3.33 0.97 -1.81
N ALA A 55 -4.64 1.02 -1.55
CA ALA A 55 -5.51 -0.16 -1.64
C ALA A 55 -5.59 -0.70 -3.08
N ALA A 56 -5.68 0.18 -4.08
CA ALA A 56 -5.67 -0.20 -5.49
C ALA A 56 -4.34 -0.85 -5.89
N GLN A 57 -3.21 -0.31 -5.43
CA GLN A 57 -1.88 -0.88 -5.64
C GLN A 57 -1.78 -2.29 -5.09
N TRP A 58 -2.21 -2.49 -3.85
CA TRP A 58 -2.13 -3.81 -3.22
C TRP A 58 -3.10 -4.83 -3.81
N ARG A 59 -4.30 -4.41 -4.23
CA ARG A 59 -5.20 -5.26 -5.01
C ARG A 59 -4.53 -5.72 -6.31
N TRP A 60 -3.92 -4.78 -7.04
CA TRP A 60 -3.17 -5.12 -8.25
C TRP A 60 -2.03 -6.08 -7.95
N ILE A 61 -1.29 -5.93 -6.85
CA ILE A 61 -0.18 -6.82 -6.48
C ILE A 61 -0.65 -8.27 -6.36
N ILE A 62 -1.76 -8.51 -5.64
CA ILE A 62 -2.20 -9.88 -5.30
C ILE A 62 -3.10 -10.52 -6.36
N ASP A 63 -3.77 -9.73 -7.19
CA ASP A 63 -4.69 -10.21 -8.21
C ASP A 63 -4.11 -9.98 -9.62
N PRO A 64 -3.71 -11.06 -10.33
CA PRO A 64 -3.25 -10.97 -11.72
C PRO A 64 -4.34 -10.51 -12.71
N ALA A 65 -5.61 -10.73 -12.39
CA ALA A 65 -6.74 -10.31 -13.21
C ALA A 65 -7.18 -8.88 -12.92
N ALA A 66 -6.78 -8.31 -11.78
CA ALA A 66 -7.00 -6.89 -11.51
C ALA A 66 -6.35 -6.08 -12.63
N PRO A 67 -7.08 -5.07 -13.18
CA PRO A 67 -6.58 -4.29 -14.30
C PRO A 67 -5.21 -3.74 -13.95
N ALA A 68 -4.29 -3.76 -14.93
CA ALA A 68 -3.08 -2.96 -14.85
C ALA A 68 -3.51 -1.58 -14.36
N CYS A 69 -2.87 -1.10 -13.29
CA CYS A 69 -3.25 0.15 -12.65
C CYS A 69 -3.37 1.28 -13.67
N PRO A 70 -4.15 2.33 -13.38
CA PRO A 70 -4.46 3.38 -14.35
C PRO A 70 -3.21 3.76 -15.15
N GLU A 71 -3.40 3.91 -16.47
CA GLU A 71 -2.34 4.35 -17.38
C GLU A 71 -1.56 5.48 -16.73
N TRP A 72 -0.24 5.39 -16.84
CA TRP A 72 0.67 6.37 -16.27
C TRP A 72 0.21 7.79 -16.64
N ASP A 73 -0.23 8.56 -15.64
CA ASP A 73 -0.58 9.98 -15.79
C ASP A 73 0.52 10.84 -15.18
N ASP A 74 1.31 11.51 -16.05
CA ASP A 74 2.41 12.41 -15.70
C ASP A 74 2.10 13.41 -14.56
N ARG A 75 0.82 13.66 -14.27
CA ARG A 75 0.36 14.56 -13.21
C ARG A 75 0.13 13.89 -11.85
N THR A 76 -0.05 12.57 -11.77
CA THR A 76 -0.58 11.91 -10.56
C THR A 76 0.15 10.66 -10.08
N GLY A 77 1.21 10.19 -10.72
CA GLY A 77 1.90 8.91 -10.38
C GLY A 77 1.17 7.63 -10.88
N TYR A 78 1.83 6.47 -10.79
CA TYR A 78 1.14 5.17 -10.90
C TYR A 78 0.11 5.06 -9.77
N PHE A 79 -1.08 4.54 -10.05
CA PHE A 79 -2.19 4.38 -9.09
C PHE A 79 -2.87 5.69 -8.65
N GLY A 80 -2.63 6.81 -9.34
CA GLY A 80 -3.36 8.08 -9.15
C GLY A 80 -2.86 8.96 -8.00
N ARG A 81 -1.78 8.56 -7.31
CA ARG A 81 -1.00 9.43 -6.41
C ARG A 81 0.51 9.18 -6.57
N TYR A 82 1.31 10.25 -6.41
CA TYR A 82 2.75 10.14 -6.47
C TYR A 82 3.27 9.26 -5.33
N ASN A 83 4.23 8.37 -5.65
CA ASN A 83 4.77 7.43 -4.67
C ASN A 83 5.32 8.12 -3.41
N HIS A 84 5.99 9.27 -3.53
CA HIS A 84 6.55 9.97 -2.37
C HIS A 84 5.46 10.44 -1.37
N LEU A 85 4.25 10.76 -1.85
CA LEU A 85 3.11 11.09 -0.99
C LEU A 85 2.58 9.84 -0.29
N MET A 86 2.47 8.72 -1.03
CA MET A 86 2.06 7.43 -0.45
C MET A 86 3.07 6.94 0.61
N VAL A 87 4.38 7.16 0.39
CA VAL A 87 5.44 6.86 1.36
C VAL A 87 5.27 7.69 2.63
N ALA A 88 5.10 9.01 2.50
CA ALA A 88 4.91 9.90 3.65
C ALA A 88 3.65 9.53 4.45
N GLU A 89 2.58 9.16 3.75
CA GLU A 89 1.32 8.76 4.34
C GLU A 89 1.43 7.44 5.11
N LEU A 90 2.02 6.41 4.50
CA LEU A 90 2.24 5.12 5.15
C LEU A 90 3.20 5.21 6.33
N ALA A 91 4.21 6.09 6.27
CA ALA A 91 5.08 6.35 7.42
C ALA A 91 4.28 6.93 8.61
N THR A 92 3.36 7.87 8.33
CA THR A 92 2.48 8.45 9.35
C THR A 92 1.52 7.40 9.93
N ILE A 93 0.94 6.55 9.08
CA ILE A 93 0.04 5.46 9.51
C ILE A 93 0.80 4.45 10.38
N ALA A 94 1.98 4.01 9.94
CA ALA A 94 2.80 3.05 10.65
C ALA A 94 3.21 3.56 12.03
N ALA A 95 3.65 4.82 12.13
CA ALA A 95 3.97 5.44 13.41
C ALA A 95 2.77 5.50 14.36
N LYS A 96 1.57 5.85 13.85
CA LYS A 96 0.33 5.85 14.66
C LYS A 96 -0.08 4.45 15.11
N ALA A 97 -0.02 3.47 14.22
CA ALA A 97 -0.36 2.09 14.53
C ALA A 97 0.59 1.50 15.59
N ARG A 98 1.89 1.79 15.48
CA ARG A 98 2.88 1.39 16.49
C ARG A 98 2.59 2.04 17.84
N ALA A 99 2.34 3.35 17.87
CA ALA A 99 1.97 4.05 19.10
C ALA A 99 0.67 3.51 19.73
N GLN A 100 -0.29 3.02 18.94
CA GLN A 100 -1.50 2.37 19.45
C GLN A 100 -1.23 0.98 20.03
N ALA A 101 -0.36 0.20 19.39
CA ALA A 101 0.08 -1.10 19.90
C ALA A 101 0.89 -0.95 21.21
N ASP A 102 1.76 0.07 21.30
CA ASP A 102 2.57 0.31 22.50
C ASP A 102 1.73 0.74 23.70
N ARG A 103 0.61 1.44 23.48
CA ARG A 103 -0.35 1.80 24.53
C ARG A 103 -1.14 0.61 25.08
N ASP A 104 -1.25 -0.46 24.32
CA ASP A 104 -2.03 -1.65 24.66
C ASP A 104 -1.28 -2.91 24.20
N PRO A 105 -0.19 -3.26 24.92
CA PRO A 105 0.73 -4.30 24.47
C PRO A 105 0.14 -5.71 24.55
N THR A 106 -0.99 -5.90 25.23
CA THR A 106 -1.67 -7.20 25.34
C THR A 106 -2.61 -7.47 24.15
N SER A 107 -2.93 -6.45 23.35
CA SER A 107 -3.76 -6.60 22.17
C SER A 107 -2.95 -7.11 20.97
N ASP A 108 -3.02 -8.41 20.70
CA ASP A 108 -2.38 -9.01 19.52
C ASP A 108 -2.85 -8.40 18.19
N GLU A 109 -4.13 -8.04 18.08
CA GLU A 109 -4.68 -7.40 16.87
C GLU A 109 -3.94 -6.09 16.54
N ARG A 110 -3.79 -5.19 17.52
CA ARG A 110 -3.04 -3.92 17.36
C ARG A 110 -1.59 -4.14 17.00
N ARG A 111 -0.93 -5.14 17.61
CA ARG A 111 0.46 -5.50 17.29
C ARG A 111 0.60 -5.99 15.85
N ILE A 112 -0.30 -6.87 15.40
CA ILE A 112 -0.33 -7.39 14.04
C ILE A 112 -0.58 -6.25 13.03
N MET A 113 -1.55 -5.38 13.30
CA MET A 113 -1.83 -4.22 12.44
C MET A 113 -0.63 -3.28 12.35
N ALA A 114 0.07 -3.02 13.46
CA ALA A 114 1.29 -2.21 13.46
C ALA A 114 2.39 -2.86 12.60
N ASP A 115 2.61 -4.17 12.73
CA ASP A 115 3.58 -4.91 11.91
C ASP A 115 3.21 -4.89 10.41
N LEU A 116 1.92 -4.97 10.08
CA LEU A 116 1.43 -4.88 8.69
C LEU A 116 1.60 -3.46 8.13
N CYS A 117 1.32 -2.42 8.92
CA CYS A 117 1.56 -1.04 8.51
C CYS A 117 3.07 -0.76 8.26
N ASP A 118 3.95 -1.32 9.09
CA ASP A 118 5.40 -1.25 8.87
C ASP A 118 5.80 -1.98 7.58
N ALA A 119 5.19 -3.13 7.29
CA ALA A 119 5.41 -3.87 6.05
C ALA A 119 4.95 -3.08 4.80
N LEU A 120 3.76 -2.48 4.86
CA LEU A 120 3.25 -1.58 3.82
C LEU A 120 4.23 -0.43 3.56
N ALA A 121 4.68 0.25 4.62
CA ALA A 121 5.64 1.35 4.51
C ALA A 121 6.99 0.88 3.94
N TRP A 122 7.48 -0.29 4.36
CA TRP A 122 8.72 -0.89 3.83
C TRP A 122 8.66 -1.12 2.32
N HIS A 123 7.55 -1.66 1.83
CA HIS A 123 7.33 -1.98 0.42
C HIS A 123 7.10 -0.75 -0.46
N GLN A 124 6.54 0.33 0.11
CA GLN A 124 6.29 1.57 -0.63
C GLN A 124 7.55 2.38 -0.90
N ARG A 125 8.64 2.13 -0.16
CA ARG A 125 9.92 2.82 -0.36
C ARG A 125 10.34 2.76 -1.83
N PRO A 126 10.95 3.84 -2.35
CA PRO A 126 11.33 3.90 -3.75
C PRO A 126 12.40 2.84 -4.06
N TYR A 127 12.24 2.14 -5.18
CA TYR A 127 13.20 1.15 -5.66
C TYR A 127 14.56 1.79 -6.01
N ARG A 128 14.54 3.00 -6.57
CA ARG A 128 15.72 3.86 -6.87
C ARG A 128 15.35 5.34 -6.73
N GLY A 129 16.26 6.16 -6.18
CA GLY A 129 16.03 7.61 -6.00
C GLY A 129 14.97 7.93 -4.93
N ARG A 130 14.61 9.22 -4.76
CA ARG A 130 13.59 9.65 -3.77
C ARG A 130 12.15 9.60 -4.30
N SER A 131 11.96 9.68 -5.62
CA SER A 131 10.65 9.78 -6.29
C SER A 131 10.30 8.55 -7.14
N GLY A 132 11.14 7.50 -7.12
CA GLY A 132 10.95 6.31 -7.93
C GLY A 132 9.72 5.48 -7.54
N GLU A 133 9.35 4.57 -8.43
CA GLU A 133 8.31 3.57 -8.22
C GLU A 133 8.49 2.79 -6.90
N ALA A 134 7.39 2.36 -6.30
CA ALA A 134 7.43 1.53 -5.09
C ALA A 134 8.17 0.22 -5.38
N ALA A 135 9.05 -0.19 -4.45
CA ALA A 135 9.84 -1.41 -4.60
C ALA A 135 8.98 -2.65 -4.89
N ILE A 136 7.82 -2.77 -4.24
CA ILE A 136 6.89 -3.89 -4.48
C ILE A 136 6.31 -3.91 -5.89
N VAL A 137 6.04 -2.74 -6.48
CA VAL A 137 5.52 -2.63 -7.84
C VAL A 137 6.56 -3.12 -8.84
N VAL A 138 7.82 -2.69 -8.70
CA VAL A 138 8.92 -3.13 -9.56
C VAL A 138 9.12 -4.66 -9.46
N MET A 139 9.10 -5.21 -8.25
CA MET A 139 9.25 -6.66 -8.04
C MET A 139 8.13 -7.46 -8.71
N VAL A 140 6.87 -7.04 -8.54
CA VAL A 140 5.71 -7.74 -9.11
C VAL A 140 5.67 -7.59 -10.63
N SER A 141 5.99 -6.41 -11.17
CA SER A 141 6.10 -6.19 -12.62
C SER A 141 7.16 -7.09 -13.26
N ALA A 142 8.32 -7.24 -12.62
CA ALA A 142 9.37 -8.15 -13.07
C ALA A 142 8.88 -9.62 -13.04
N GLU A 143 8.23 -10.04 -11.96
CA GLU A 143 7.67 -11.40 -11.84
C GLU A 143 6.65 -11.70 -12.94
N ARG A 144 5.70 -10.78 -13.17
CA ARG A 144 4.68 -10.91 -14.22
C ARG A 144 5.31 -11.01 -15.60
N THR A 145 6.34 -10.20 -15.87
CA THR A 145 7.10 -10.24 -17.14
C THR A 145 7.76 -11.60 -17.37
N VAL A 146 8.44 -12.14 -16.34
CA VAL A 146 9.09 -13.46 -16.43
C VAL A 146 8.06 -14.57 -16.64
N LYS A 147 6.94 -14.53 -15.91
CA LYS A 147 5.83 -15.49 -16.09
C LYS A 147 5.26 -15.46 -17.50
N ALA A 148 5.00 -14.27 -18.05
CA ALA A 148 4.49 -14.12 -19.42
C ALA A 148 5.45 -14.72 -20.47
N ARG A 149 6.76 -14.46 -20.32
CA ARG A 149 7.79 -15.05 -21.20
C ARG A 149 7.81 -16.57 -21.13
N MET A 150 7.74 -17.15 -19.92
CA MET A 150 7.72 -18.62 -19.75
C MET A 150 6.49 -19.27 -20.40
N VAL A 151 5.31 -18.65 -20.29
CA VAL A 151 4.08 -19.14 -20.96
C VAL A 151 4.20 -19.03 -22.48
N GLY A 152 4.76 -17.93 -22.99
CA GLY A 152 5.03 -17.75 -24.43
C GLY A 152 5.96 -18.82 -24.98
N HIS A 153 7.06 -19.14 -24.29
CA HIS A 153 7.98 -20.19 -24.71
C HIS A 153 7.36 -21.59 -24.70
N ARG A 154 6.51 -21.93 -23.73
CA ARG A 154 5.81 -23.22 -23.72
C ARG A 154 4.80 -23.37 -24.86
N ARG A 155 4.16 -22.27 -25.28
CA ARG A 155 3.24 -22.26 -26.43
C ARG A 155 3.95 -22.40 -27.78
N LEU A 156 5.22 -22.00 -27.86
CA LEU A 156 6.04 -22.13 -29.08
C LEU A 156 6.72 -23.51 -29.19
N ALA A 157 6.78 -24.27 -28.10
CA ALA A 157 7.43 -25.58 -28.02
C ALA A 157 6.43 -26.76 -28.04
N ALA A 158 5.13 -26.48 -28.12
CA ALA A 158 4.03 -27.45 -28.20
C ALA A 158 3.38 -27.37 -29.58
#